data_AF-A0A382TB86-F1
#
_entry.id   AF-A0A382TB86-F1
#
_cell.length_a   1.000
_cell.length_b   1.000
_cell.length_c   1.000
_cell.angle_alpha   90.00
_cell.angle_beta   90.00
_cell.angle_gamma   90.00
#
_symmetry.space_group_name_H-M   'P 1'
#
loop_
_entity.id
_entity.type
_entity.pdbx_description
1 polymer ?
#
loop_
_entity_poly.entity_id
_entity_poly.type
_entity_poly.pdbx_seq_one_letter_code
_entity_poly.pdbx_strand_id
1 'polypeptide(L)'
;FHNLSKKEELFKSELVSFTENPDKPLEKSFRYLISANFEFTSIPDNYPFDEQLLSISYSTLDSTKYGLIQPTPLRKIDSDFVIEGWNIIDYHAGLARIKDKKIIGSALSQSVSIKEVTKVGWRLSRESSMSLLKILLPLAFLLSLNYYSLFIPVEEKEISISILITVFLASIALYFSTERPQPLSMTIIDIIFASFYSITGIVIIFTIFAKLYTNLAFYLMSSLKLLIPLSFIFLGIYLIKRIKSKQYQSKLSG
;
A
#
# COMPACT_ATOMS: atom_id res chain seq x y z
N PHE A 1 -25.85 16.31 -9.70
CA PHE A 1 -24.60 15.85 -9.08
C PHE A 1 -23.47 16.05 -10.07
N HIS A 2 -22.26 16.41 -9.62
CA HIS A 2 -21.08 16.56 -10.48
C HIS A 2 -19.97 15.64 -9.98
N ASN A 3 -19.40 14.81 -10.87
CA ASN A 3 -18.18 14.07 -10.56
C ASN A 3 -16.96 14.99 -10.72
N LEU A 4 -16.01 14.89 -9.80
CA LEU A 4 -14.77 15.67 -9.81
C LEU A 4 -13.53 14.80 -10.13
N SER A 5 -13.74 13.53 -10.51
CA SER A 5 -12.71 12.61 -11.00
C SER A 5 -12.08 13.15 -12.30
N LYS A 6 -10.75 13.08 -12.42
CA LYS A 6 -9.99 13.62 -13.55
C LYS A 6 -9.66 12.57 -14.61
N LYS A 7 -9.64 11.29 -14.25
CA LYS A 7 -9.24 10.19 -15.15
C LYS A 7 -10.38 9.56 -15.93
N GLU A 8 -11.57 9.42 -15.33
CA GLU A 8 -12.75 8.85 -15.99
C GLU A 8 -14.04 9.52 -15.51
N GLU A 9 -14.85 9.99 -16.45
CA GLU A 9 -16.07 10.75 -16.21
C GLU A 9 -17.32 9.88 -16.01
N LEU A 10 -17.18 8.57 -15.74
CA LEU A 10 -18.37 7.76 -15.50
C LEU A 10 -19.10 8.29 -14.26
N PHE A 11 -20.26 8.88 -14.51
CA PHE A 11 -21.17 9.38 -13.50
C PHE A 11 -22.59 9.24 -14.03
N LYS A 12 -23.35 8.33 -13.43
CA LYS A 12 -24.77 8.11 -13.73
C LYS A 12 -25.56 8.25 -12.44
N SER A 13 -26.68 8.97 -12.52
CA SER A 13 -27.61 9.11 -11.41
C SER A 13 -29.04 8.91 -11.89
N GLU A 14 -29.78 8.04 -11.21
CA GLU A 14 -31.18 7.73 -11.51
C GLU A 14 -32.04 7.98 -10.26
N LEU A 15 -33.18 8.65 -10.42
CA LEU A 15 -34.14 8.85 -9.33
C LEU A 15 -34.96 7.56 -9.16
N VAL A 16 -34.83 6.93 -8.00
CA VAL A 16 -35.49 5.66 -7.67
C VAL A 16 -36.86 5.92 -7.03
N SER A 17 -36.92 6.86 -6.09
CA SER A 17 -38.18 7.18 -5.41
C SER A 17 -38.21 8.60 -4.87
N PHE A 18 -39.43 9.12 -4.78
CA PHE A 18 -39.76 10.40 -4.18
C PHE A 18 -40.92 10.20 -3.20
N THR A 19 -40.82 10.77 -2.00
CA THR A 19 -41.85 10.66 -0.98
C THR A 19 -41.99 11.98 -0.23
N GLU A 20 -43.21 12.47 -0.10
CA GLU A 20 -43.56 13.63 0.73
C GLU A 20 -44.25 13.12 2.00
N ASN A 21 -43.88 13.67 3.16
CA ASN A 21 -44.53 13.31 4.41
C ASN A 21 -45.87 14.07 4.54
N PRO A 22 -47.03 13.37 4.54
CA PRO A 22 -48.33 14.03 4.61
C PRO A 22 -48.52 14.81 5.92
N ASP A 23 -47.90 14.37 7.01
CA ASP A 23 -47.99 15.02 8.33
C ASP A 23 -47.03 16.22 8.46
N LYS A 24 -46.03 16.31 7.57
CA LYS A 24 -45.01 17.36 7.58
C LYS A 24 -44.65 17.76 6.14
N PRO A 25 -45.40 18.68 5.52
CA PRO A 25 -45.30 18.99 4.10
C PRO A 25 -43.94 19.58 3.66
N LEU A 26 -43.09 20.00 4.61
CA LEU A 26 -41.73 20.47 4.36
C LEU A 26 -40.70 19.33 4.29
N GLU A 27 -41.04 18.12 4.74
CA GLU A 27 -40.16 16.96 4.70
C GLU A 27 -40.34 16.21 3.37
N LYS A 28 -39.32 16.33 2.51
CA LYS A 28 -39.24 15.64 1.22
C LYS A 28 -38.09 14.64 1.21
N SER A 29 -38.36 13.44 0.73
CA SER A 29 -37.36 12.36 0.60
C SER A 29 -37.12 12.05 -0.87
N PHE A 30 -35.87 12.09 -1.28
CA PHE A 30 -35.41 11.70 -2.62
C PHE A 30 -34.41 10.56 -2.49
N ARG A 31 -34.59 9.50 -3.27
CA ARG A 31 -33.66 8.37 -3.34
C ARG A 31 -33.06 8.29 -4.72
N TYR A 32 -31.73 8.33 -4.80
CA TYR A 32 -30.99 8.21 -6.04
C TYR A 32 -30.12 6.94 -6.04
N LEU A 33 -30.03 6.29 -7.19
CA LEU A 33 -28.98 5.31 -7.49
C LEU A 33 -27.86 6.05 -8.21
N ILE A 34 -26.63 5.96 -7.68
CA ILE A 34 -25.46 6.64 -8.24
C ILE A 34 -24.40 5.61 -8.59
N SER A 35 -23.94 5.61 -9.83
CA SER A 35 -22.78 4.83 -10.29
C SER A 35 -21.71 5.79 -10.77
N ALA A 36 -20.55 5.79 -10.12
CA ALA A 36 -19.50 6.74 -10.40
C ALA A 36 -18.10 6.18 -10.12
N ASN A 37 -17.11 6.66 -10.87
CA ASN A 37 -15.70 6.39 -10.62
C ASN A 37 -15.11 7.48 -9.74
N PHE A 38 -14.44 7.07 -8.67
CA PHE A 38 -13.82 7.96 -7.69
C PHE A 38 -12.31 7.76 -7.66
N GLU A 39 -11.58 8.86 -7.51
CA GLU A 39 -10.15 8.83 -7.25
C GLU A 39 -9.89 8.82 -5.74
N PHE A 40 -8.85 8.11 -5.32
CA PHE A 40 -8.36 8.15 -3.95
C PHE A 40 -6.83 8.25 -3.93
N THR A 41 -6.29 8.78 -2.85
CA THR A 41 -4.84 8.86 -2.62
C THR A 41 -4.40 7.61 -1.88
N SER A 42 -3.65 6.73 -2.54
CA SER A 42 -3.14 5.50 -1.95
C SER A 42 -1.88 5.74 -1.10
N ILE A 43 -1.73 4.95 -0.03
CA ILE A 43 -0.53 4.90 0.82
C ILE A 43 0.03 3.47 0.80
N PRO A 44 0.80 3.09 -0.23
CA PRO A 44 1.24 1.71 -0.44
C PRO A 44 2.54 1.32 0.29
N ASP A 45 3.05 2.17 1.19
CA ASP A 45 4.36 1.99 1.86
C ASP A 45 4.54 0.64 2.57
N ASN A 46 3.45 0.09 3.10
CA ASN A 46 3.43 -1.18 3.80
C ASN A 46 2.89 -2.33 2.93
N TYR A 47 2.77 -2.16 1.62
CA TYR A 47 2.33 -3.23 0.72
C TYR A 47 3.16 -4.51 0.91
N PRO A 48 2.54 -5.69 1.09
CA PRO A 48 1.11 -6.01 0.94
C PRO A 48 0.26 -5.93 2.21
N PHE A 49 0.80 -5.42 3.33
CA PHE A 49 0.12 -5.24 4.61
C PHE A 49 -0.43 -3.81 4.79
N ASP A 50 -0.70 -3.12 3.70
CA ASP A 50 -1.19 -1.74 3.73
C ASP A 50 -2.67 -1.67 4.09
N GLU A 51 -3.00 -0.59 4.81
CA GLU A 51 -4.37 -0.16 5.05
C GLU A 51 -4.67 1.08 4.21
N GLN A 52 -5.81 1.07 3.52
CA GLN A 52 -6.27 2.17 2.70
C GLN A 52 -7.56 2.77 3.25
N LEU A 53 -7.76 4.07 3.05
CA LEU A 53 -9.00 4.76 3.36
C LEU A 53 -9.67 5.16 2.06
N LEU A 54 -10.75 4.49 1.71
CA LEU A 54 -11.61 4.90 0.61
C LEU A 54 -12.69 5.83 1.16
N SER A 55 -12.92 6.97 0.54
CA SER A 55 -13.96 7.89 0.99
C SER A 55 -14.66 8.59 -0.16
N ILE A 56 -15.97 8.76 -0.01
CA ILE A 56 -16.81 9.56 -0.87
C ILE A 56 -17.07 10.88 -0.14
N SER A 57 -16.65 11.96 -0.78
CA SER A 57 -16.82 13.32 -0.28
C SER A 57 -17.90 14.04 -1.09
N TYR A 58 -18.84 14.70 -0.41
CA TYR A 58 -19.91 15.45 -1.06
C TYR A 58 -20.22 16.74 -0.32
N SER A 59 -20.70 17.73 -1.07
CA SER A 59 -20.88 19.11 -0.61
C SER A 59 -21.88 19.84 -1.48
N THR A 60 -22.54 20.89 -0.95
CA THR A 60 -23.33 21.80 -1.77
C THR A 60 -22.44 22.73 -2.58
N LEU A 61 -22.96 23.20 -3.72
CA LEU A 61 -22.29 24.25 -4.52
C LEU A 61 -22.31 25.61 -3.80
N ASP A 62 -23.40 25.88 -3.09
CA ASP A 62 -23.62 27.10 -2.31
C ASP A 62 -24.42 26.76 -1.05
N SER A 63 -23.77 26.81 0.12
CA SER A 63 -24.40 26.51 1.40
C SER A 63 -25.40 27.57 1.86
N THR A 64 -25.26 28.82 1.39
CA THR A 64 -26.19 29.90 1.74
C THR A 64 -27.52 29.75 1.02
N LYS A 65 -27.49 29.27 -0.23
CA LYS A 65 -28.68 29.06 -1.06
C LYS A 65 -29.34 27.71 -0.86
N TYR A 66 -28.55 26.65 -0.73
CA TYR A 66 -29.05 25.25 -0.70
C TYR A 66 -29.01 24.61 0.69
N GLY A 67 -28.53 25.35 1.71
CA GLY A 67 -28.44 24.86 3.08
C GLY A 67 -27.21 24.00 3.35
N LEU A 68 -27.15 23.50 4.59
CA LEU A 68 -26.05 22.68 5.11
C LEU A 68 -26.38 21.19 4.98
N ILE A 69 -25.38 20.40 4.61
CA ILE A 69 -25.48 18.94 4.57
C ILE A 69 -25.08 18.40 5.94
N GLN A 70 -25.97 17.60 6.54
CA GLN A 70 -25.67 16.86 7.75
C GLN A 70 -24.96 15.53 7.42
N PRO A 71 -24.04 15.06 8.27
CA PRO A 71 -23.31 13.83 8.03
C PRO A 71 -24.25 12.61 8.03
N THR A 72 -23.94 11.64 7.17
CA THR A 72 -24.68 10.37 7.14
C THR A 72 -24.58 9.68 8.50
N PRO A 73 -25.72 9.32 9.14
CA PRO A 73 -25.69 8.52 10.35
C PRO A 73 -24.99 7.17 10.10
N LEU A 74 -24.09 6.76 10.99
CA LEU A 74 -23.32 5.51 10.87
C LEU A 74 -24.21 4.28 10.58
N ARG A 75 -25.39 4.19 11.20
CA ARG A 75 -26.39 3.12 10.98
C ARG A 75 -26.93 2.99 9.54
N LYS A 76 -26.69 3.98 8.68
CA LYS A 76 -27.13 3.99 7.27
C LYS A 76 -25.99 3.70 6.30
N ILE A 77 -24.77 3.49 6.80
CA ILE A 77 -23.61 3.13 5.99
C ILE A 77 -23.65 1.61 5.81
N ASP A 78 -23.48 1.17 4.57
CA ASP A 78 -23.35 -0.24 4.27
C ASP A 78 -21.99 -0.75 4.74
N SER A 79 -22.00 -1.84 5.50
CA SER A 79 -20.83 -2.52 6.03
C SER A 79 -20.59 -3.89 5.40
N ASP A 80 -21.54 -4.41 4.62
CA ASP A 80 -21.62 -5.85 4.32
C ASP A 80 -21.32 -6.19 2.85
N PHE A 81 -20.75 -5.25 2.11
CA PHE A 81 -20.38 -5.46 0.71
C PHE A 81 -18.99 -6.09 0.56
N VAL A 82 -18.80 -6.82 -0.54
CA VAL A 82 -17.55 -7.53 -0.83
C VAL A 82 -16.72 -6.73 -1.83
N ILE A 83 -15.43 -6.59 -1.53
CA ILE A 83 -14.43 -6.04 -2.45
C ILE A 83 -13.36 -7.11 -2.65
N GLU A 84 -13.16 -7.58 -3.87
CA GLU A 84 -12.18 -8.62 -4.15
C GLU A 84 -10.76 -8.20 -3.72
N GLY A 85 -10.10 -9.04 -2.93
CA GLY A 85 -8.74 -8.81 -2.43
C GLY A 85 -8.64 -7.81 -1.26
N TRP A 86 -9.77 -7.38 -0.68
CA TRP A 86 -9.79 -6.44 0.44
C TRP A 86 -10.78 -6.87 1.54
N ASN A 87 -10.35 -6.70 2.79
CA ASN A 87 -11.19 -6.82 3.97
C ASN A 87 -11.58 -5.44 4.50
N ILE A 88 -12.86 -5.23 4.78
CA ILE A 88 -13.36 -4.03 5.44
C ILE A 88 -13.04 -4.14 6.94
N ILE A 89 -12.28 -3.17 7.46
CA ILE A 89 -11.94 -3.09 8.88
C ILE A 89 -13.01 -2.30 9.62
N ASP A 90 -13.37 -1.12 9.09
CA ASP A 90 -14.21 -0.16 9.80
C ASP A 90 -14.79 0.90 8.85
N TYR A 91 -15.85 1.59 9.26
CA TYR A 91 -16.53 2.61 8.48
C TYR A 91 -16.72 3.91 9.27
N HIS A 92 -16.67 5.04 8.58
CA HIS A 92 -16.65 6.36 9.19
C HIS A 92 -17.52 7.32 8.40
N ALA A 93 -18.19 8.22 9.12
CA ALA A 93 -18.84 9.39 8.53
C ALA A 93 -18.55 10.62 9.37
N GLY A 94 -18.39 11.76 8.72
CA GLY A 94 -18.08 13.01 9.40
C GLY A 94 -18.14 14.23 8.49
N LEU A 95 -17.94 15.38 9.12
CA LEU A 95 -17.82 16.67 8.46
C LEU A 95 -16.36 17.10 8.48
N ALA A 96 -15.84 17.47 7.31
CA ALA A 96 -14.53 18.08 7.15
C ALA A 96 -14.71 19.53 6.68
N ARG A 97 -13.96 20.47 7.27
CA ARG A 97 -13.95 21.87 6.84
C ARG A 97 -12.71 22.14 6.00
N ILE A 98 -12.92 22.33 4.70
CA ILE A 98 -11.83 22.58 3.76
C ILE A 98 -11.74 24.09 3.51
N LYS A 99 -10.55 24.66 3.68
CA LYS A 99 -10.27 26.06 3.30
C LYS A 99 -9.83 26.07 1.84
N ASP A 100 -10.65 26.61 0.96
CA ASP A 100 -10.28 26.87 -0.43
C ASP A 100 -9.66 28.28 -0.50
N LYS A 101 -8.38 28.33 -0.91
CA LYS A 101 -7.62 29.57 -1.02
C LYS A 101 -7.49 29.89 -2.50
N LYS A 102 -8.19 30.93 -2.96
CA LYS A 102 -8.04 31.44 -4.33
C LYS A 102 -7.25 32.74 -4.30
N ILE A 103 -6.17 32.75 -5.07
CA ILE A 103 -5.37 33.95 -5.33
C ILE A 103 -6.02 34.68 -6.51
N ILE A 104 -6.44 35.92 -6.31
CA ILE A 104 -7.12 36.71 -7.34
C ILE A 104 -6.26 37.92 -7.70
N GLY A 105 -6.06 38.10 -9.01
CA GLY A 105 -5.44 39.29 -9.62
C GLY A 105 -3.90 39.33 -9.58
N SER A 106 -3.34 40.32 -10.27
CA SER A 106 -1.89 40.61 -10.31
C SER A 106 -1.32 41.10 -8.97
N ALA A 107 -2.19 41.55 -8.06
CA ALA A 107 -1.84 42.01 -6.71
C ALA A 107 -1.77 40.88 -5.66
N LEU A 108 -1.92 39.60 -6.06
CA LEU A 108 -1.84 38.42 -5.19
C LEU A 108 -2.82 38.43 -3.99
N SER A 109 -3.96 39.11 -4.11
CA SER A 109 -4.96 39.17 -3.04
C SER A 109 -5.55 37.78 -2.76
N GLN A 110 -5.56 37.37 -1.49
CA GLN A 110 -6.06 36.06 -1.08
C GLN A 110 -7.53 36.13 -0.67
N SER A 111 -8.38 35.42 -1.41
CA SER A 111 -9.74 35.11 -0.97
C SER A 111 -9.75 33.73 -0.33
N VAL A 112 -10.27 33.64 0.90
CA VAL A 112 -10.40 32.38 1.63
C VAL A 112 -11.89 32.07 1.74
N SER A 113 -12.33 31.00 1.08
CA SER A 113 -13.67 30.44 1.26
C SER A 113 -13.59 29.16 2.09
N ILE A 114 -14.49 29.02 3.06
CA ILE A 114 -14.59 27.82 3.88
C ILE A 114 -15.71 26.97 3.28
N LYS A 115 -15.38 25.75 2.88
CA LYS A 115 -16.33 24.78 2.34
C LYS A 115 -16.49 23.62 3.31
N GLU A 116 -17.72 23.38 3.74
CA GLU A 116 -18.04 22.20 4.53
C GLU A 116 -18.28 21.01 3.59
N VAL A 117 -17.57 19.91 3.85
CA VAL A 117 -17.60 18.70 3.03
C VAL A 117 -17.95 17.54 3.93
N THR A 118 -19.05 16.86 3.61
CA THR A 118 -19.40 15.62 4.29
C THR A 118 -18.63 14.46 3.65
N LYS A 119 -18.07 13.59 4.49
CA LYS A 119 -17.31 12.41 4.07
C LYS A 119 -17.96 11.16 4.63
N VAL A 120 -18.05 10.13 3.80
CA VAL A 120 -18.31 8.75 4.21
C VAL A 120 -17.14 7.92 3.71
N GLY A 121 -16.60 7.02 4.51
CA GLY A 121 -15.47 6.22 4.09
C GLY A 121 -15.31 4.90 4.83
N TRP A 122 -14.51 4.04 4.23
CA TRP A 122 -14.21 2.68 4.67
C TRP A 122 -12.71 2.51 4.78
N ARG A 123 -12.27 1.95 5.90
CA ARG A 123 -10.90 1.52 6.11
C ARG A 123 -10.79 0.08 5.65
N LEU A 124 -9.88 -0.18 4.71
CA LEU A 124 -9.70 -1.48 4.09
C LEU A 124 -8.28 -1.98 4.34
N SER A 125 -8.13 -3.30 4.52
CA SER A 125 -6.83 -3.99 4.52
C SER A 125 -6.78 -5.01 3.40
N ARG A 126 -5.62 -5.21 2.79
CA ARG A 126 -5.47 -6.21 1.73
C ARG A 126 -5.55 -7.63 2.26
N GLU A 127 -6.12 -8.51 1.44
CA GLU A 127 -5.94 -9.95 1.57
C GLU A 127 -4.51 -10.33 1.11
N SER A 128 -3.57 -10.32 2.06
CA SER A 128 -2.14 -10.37 1.76
C SER A 128 -1.58 -11.79 1.55
N SER A 129 -2.31 -12.84 1.94
CA SER A 129 -1.81 -14.22 2.02
C SER A 129 -1.29 -14.75 0.69
N MET A 130 -2.01 -14.53 -0.42
CA MET A 130 -1.66 -15.11 -1.71
C MET A 130 -0.44 -14.41 -2.35
N SER A 131 -0.38 -13.08 -2.28
CA SER A 131 0.75 -12.32 -2.81
C SER A 131 2.04 -12.63 -2.05
N LEU A 132 1.96 -12.80 -0.73
CA LEU A 132 3.11 -13.21 0.08
C LEU A 132 3.59 -14.60 -0.29
N LEU A 133 2.69 -15.57 -0.45
CA LEU A 133 3.07 -16.93 -0.83
C LEU A 133 3.78 -16.97 -2.19
N LYS A 134 3.27 -16.24 -3.19
CA LYS A 134 3.89 -16.16 -4.53
C LYS A 134 5.31 -15.59 -4.50
N ILE A 135 5.66 -14.80 -3.48
CA ILE A 135 6.97 -14.14 -3.38
C ILE A 135 7.89 -14.89 -2.42
N LEU A 136 7.44 -15.15 -1.20
CA LEU A 136 8.24 -15.73 -0.13
C LEU A 136 8.62 -17.18 -0.43
N LEU A 137 7.73 -17.95 -1.07
CA LEU A 137 8.02 -19.36 -1.36
C LEU A 137 9.18 -19.50 -2.36
N PRO A 138 9.15 -18.89 -3.57
CA PRO A 138 10.31 -18.91 -4.46
C PRO A 138 11.56 -18.30 -3.82
N LEU A 139 11.43 -17.21 -3.07
CA LEU A 139 12.57 -16.57 -2.41
C LEU A 139 13.21 -17.47 -1.35
N ALA A 140 12.43 -18.29 -0.63
CA ALA A 140 12.95 -19.26 0.32
C ALA A 140 13.76 -20.37 -0.36
N PHE A 141 13.35 -20.84 -1.54
CA PHE A 141 14.15 -21.76 -2.35
C PHE A 141 15.47 -21.13 -2.80
N LEU A 142 15.42 -19.89 -3.30
CA LEU A 142 16.61 -19.15 -3.72
C LEU A 142 17.57 -18.91 -2.55
N LEU A 143 17.03 -18.58 -1.37
CA LEU A 143 17.81 -18.44 -0.14
C LEU A 143 18.45 -19.76 0.28
N SER A 144 17.73 -20.87 0.16
CA SER A 144 18.26 -22.19 0.49
C SER A 144 19.44 -22.55 -0.41
N LEU A 145 19.36 -22.26 -1.70
CA LEU A 145 20.47 -22.45 -2.64
C LEU A 145 21.66 -21.53 -2.34
N ASN A 146 21.40 -20.27 -1.99
CA ASN A 146 22.44 -19.34 -1.54
C ASN A 146 23.16 -19.87 -0.30
N TYR A 147 22.41 -20.34 0.69
CA TYR A 147 22.98 -20.88 1.92
C TYR A 147 23.74 -22.18 1.67
N TYR A 148 23.20 -23.07 0.84
CA TYR A 148 23.85 -24.32 0.42
C TYR A 148 25.23 -24.07 -0.22
N SER A 149 25.38 -23.00 -1.00
CA SER A 149 26.64 -22.69 -1.68
C SER A 149 27.82 -22.47 -0.70
N LEU A 150 27.53 -22.07 0.54
CA LEU A 150 28.55 -21.91 1.59
C LEU A 150 29.16 -23.22 2.06
N PHE A 151 28.48 -24.35 1.85
CA PHE A 151 28.92 -25.68 2.27
C PHE A 151 29.69 -26.43 1.19
N ILE A 152 29.69 -25.92 -0.05
CA ILE A 152 30.47 -26.48 -1.14
C ILE A 152 31.98 -26.37 -0.80
N PRO A 153 32.76 -27.46 -0.97
CA PRO A 153 34.21 -27.48 -0.71
C PRO A 153 34.98 -26.40 -1.48
N VAL A 154 36.20 -26.09 -1.02
CA VAL A 154 37.01 -25.01 -1.58
C VAL A 154 37.45 -25.33 -3.02
N GLU A 155 37.67 -26.62 -3.29
CA GLU A 155 38.10 -27.19 -4.57
C GLU A 155 37.03 -26.96 -5.66
N GLU A 156 35.76 -26.92 -5.27
CA GLU A 156 34.60 -26.83 -6.18
C GLU A 156 33.91 -25.46 -6.13
N LYS A 157 34.62 -24.41 -5.67
CA LYS A 157 34.02 -23.06 -5.51
C LYS A 157 33.50 -22.45 -6.81
N GLU A 158 33.94 -22.92 -7.96
CA GLU A 158 33.37 -22.53 -9.25
C GLU A 158 31.89 -22.88 -9.36
N ILE A 159 31.48 -24.04 -8.86
CA ILE A 159 30.08 -24.46 -8.79
C ILE A 159 29.28 -23.51 -7.89
N SER A 160 29.85 -23.15 -6.73
CA SER A 160 29.24 -22.19 -5.81
C SER A 160 29.01 -20.83 -6.47
N ILE A 161 29.99 -20.31 -7.23
CA ILE A 161 29.86 -19.02 -7.91
C ILE A 161 28.76 -19.09 -8.97
N SER A 162 28.71 -20.16 -9.76
CA SER A 162 27.67 -20.37 -10.77
C SER A 162 26.27 -20.41 -10.14
N ILE A 163 26.08 -21.18 -9.06
CA ILE A 163 24.80 -21.22 -8.32
C ILE A 163 24.42 -19.83 -7.83
N LEU A 164 25.35 -19.08 -7.23
CA LEU A 164 25.06 -17.75 -6.68
C LEU A 164 24.68 -16.74 -7.76
N ILE A 165 25.32 -16.77 -8.93
CA ILE A 165 24.95 -15.92 -10.07
C ILE A 165 23.54 -16.27 -10.57
N THR A 166 23.24 -17.57 -10.71
CA THR A 166 21.89 -18.02 -11.10
C THR A 166 20.85 -17.58 -10.09
N VAL A 167 21.11 -17.75 -8.80
CA VAL A 167 20.23 -17.29 -7.71
C VAL A 167 20.01 -15.78 -7.78
N PHE A 168 21.08 -15.01 -8.01
CA PHE A 168 21.00 -13.55 -8.12
C PHE A 168 20.10 -13.13 -9.30
N LEU A 169 20.34 -13.68 -10.49
CA LEU A 169 19.52 -13.39 -11.68
C LEU A 169 18.07 -13.85 -11.51
N ALA A 170 17.84 -15.04 -10.94
CA ALA A 170 16.50 -15.55 -10.67
C ALA A 170 15.74 -14.66 -9.67
N SER A 171 16.43 -14.10 -8.67
CA SER A 171 15.81 -13.18 -7.72
C SER A 171 15.42 -11.84 -8.36
N ILE A 172 16.22 -11.33 -9.30
CA ILE A 172 15.89 -10.15 -10.10
C ILE A 172 14.67 -10.42 -10.98
N ALA A 173 14.63 -11.57 -11.66
CA ALA A 173 13.49 -11.97 -12.47
C ALA A 173 12.22 -12.09 -11.63
N LEU A 174 12.32 -12.70 -10.44
CA LEU A 174 11.20 -12.80 -9.51
C LEU A 174 10.69 -11.41 -9.12
N TYR A 175 11.58 -10.48 -8.74
CA TYR A 175 11.22 -9.10 -8.37
C TYR A 175 10.47 -8.35 -9.47
N PHE A 176 10.83 -8.52 -10.74
CA PHE A 176 10.10 -7.92 -11.85
C PHE A 176 8.80 -8.63 -12.18
N SER A 177 8.69 -9.93 -11.88
CA SER A 177 7.44 -10.68 -12.03
C SER A 177 6.40 -10.39 -10.93
N THR A 178 6.81 -9.77 -9.82
CA THR A 178 5.88 -9.43 -8.74
C THR A 178 4.99 -8.26 -9.11
N GLU A 179 3.68 -8.48 -9.09
CA GLU A 179 2.69 -7.41 -9.18
C GLU A 179 2.75 -6.56 -7.90
N ARG A 180 3.13 -5.29 -8.02
CA ARG A 180 3.14 -4.35 -6.90
C ARG A 180 2.81 -2.93 -7.35
N PRO A 181 2.27 -2.09 -6.45
CA PRO A 181 2.23 -0.65 -6.70
C PRO A 181 3.65 -0.10 -6.88
N GLN A 182 3.80 0.96 -7.69
CA GLN A 182 5.08 1.67 -7.89
C GLN A 182 5.04 3.06 -7.22
N PRO A 183 5.11 3.13 -5.87
CA PRO A 183 5.23 4.39 -5.18
C PRO A 183 6.63 4.99 -5.29
N LEU A 184 6.74 6.26 -4.88
CA LEU A 184 8.02 6.96 -4.72
C LEU A 184 8.81 6.50 -3.47
N SER A 185 8.15 5.80 -2.55
CA SER A 185 8.70 5.24 -1.31
C SER A 185 9.01 3.74 -1.47
N MET A 186 9.99 3.21 -0.74
CA MET A 186 10.26 1.77 -0.76
C MET A 186 9.16 1.00 -0.04
N THR A 187 8.57 -0.01 -0.68
CA THR A 187 7.58 -0.93 -0.07
C THR A 187 8.26 -2.01 0.78
N ILE A 188 7.47 -2.81 1.53
CA ILE A 188 8.01 -3.95 2.28
C ILE A 188 8.62 -4.99 1.34
N ILE A 189 8.00 -5.23 0.18
CA ILE A 189 8.54 -6.13 -0.84
C ILE A 189 9.90 -5.62 -1.33
N ASP A 190 10.03 -4.32 -1.59
CA ASP A 190 11.30 -3.75 -2.04
C ASP A 190 12.41 -3.92 -1.00
N ILE A 191 12.09 -3.78 0.29
CA ILE A 191 13.04 -4.04 1.38
C ILE A 191 13.46 -5.51 1.41
N ILE A 192 12.51 -6.44 1.28
CA ILE A 192 12.80 -7.89 1.29
C ILE A 192 13.78 -8.23 0.16
N PHE A 193 13.50 -7.77 -1.06
CA PHE A 193 14.37 -8.00 -2.20
C PHE A 193 15.70 -7.26 -2.09
N ALA A 194 15.72 -5.99 -1.67
CA ALA A 194 16.95 -5.24 -1.46
C ALA A 194 17.86 -5.92 -0.43
N SER A 195 17.28 -6.46 0.64
CA SER A 195 18.01 -7.23 1.65
C SER A 195 18.55 -8.54 1.07
N PHE A 196 17.74 -9.26 0.31
CA PHE A 196 18.16 -10.49 -0.38
C PHE A 196 19.32 -10.25 -1.36
N TYR A 197 19.25 -9.18 -2.16
CA TYR A 197 20.32 -8.79 -3.08
C TYR A 197 21.60 -8.41 -2.34
N SER A 198 21.48 -7.66 -1.25
CA SER A 198 22.63 -7.26 -0.43
C SER A 198 23.33 -8.49 0.14
N ILE A 199 22.57 -9.43 0.71
CA ILE A 199 23.10 -10.69 1.26
C ILE A 199 23.75 -11.51 0.15
N THR A 200 23.04 -11.72 -0.97
CA THR A 200 23.55 -12.52 -2.09
C THR A 200 24.82 -11.93 -2.70
N GLY A 201 24.87 -10.60 -2.87
CA GLY A 201 26.05 -9.90 -3.37
C GLY A 201 27.26 -10.04 -2.43
N ILE A 202 27.06 -9.88 -1.12
CA ILE A 202 28.12 -10.10 -0.12
C ILE A 202 28.64 -11.54 -0.21
N VAL A 203 27.73 -12.52 -0.31
CA VAL A 203 28.11 -13.94 -0.42
C VAL A 203 28.90 -14.21 -1.70
N ILE A 204 28.51 -13.64 -2.84
CA ILE A 204 29.26 -13.74 -4.10
C ILE A 204 30.69 -13.20 -3.91
N ILE A 205 30.82 -11.98 -3.41
CA ILE A 205 32.11 -11.33 -3.20
C ILE A 205 33.00 -12.21 -2.30
N PHE A 206 32.49 -12.63 -1.15
CA PHE A 206 33.23 -13.48 -0.21
C PHE A 206 33.59 -14.84 -0.79
N THR A 207 32.72 -15.43 -1.63
CA THR A 207 33.00 -16.71 -2.30
C THR A 207 34.14 -16.55 -3.31
N ILE A 208 34.17 -15.44 -4.05
CA ILE A 208 35.28 -15.10 -4.95
C ILE A 208 36.58 -14.90 -4.16
N PHE A 209 36.55 -14.13 -3.08
CA PHE A 209 37.71 -13.92 -2.21
C PHE A 209 38.22 -15.24 -1.59
N ALA A 210 37.32 -16.13 -1.17
CA ALA A 210 37.69 -17.43 -0.65
C ALA A 210 38.33 -18.34 -1.73
N LYS A 211 37.92 -18.23 -3.00
CA LYS A 211 38.58 -18.92 -4.12
C LYS A 211 40.00 -18.39 -4.35
N LEU A 212 40.21 -17.07 -4.25
CA LEU A 212 41.51 -16.44 -4.46
C LEU A 212 42.49 -16.66 -3.30
N TYR A 213 41.98 -16.66 -2.06
CA TYR A 213 42.79 -16.77 -0.84
C TYR A 213 42.36 -17.99 -0.02
N THR A 214 42.84 -19.16 -0.43
CA THR A 214 42.48 -20.47 0.17
C THR A 214 42.73 -20.52 1.68
N ASN A 215 43.81 -19.91 2.16
CA ASN A 215 44.14 -19.86 3.60
C ASN A 215 43.09 -19.11 4.44
N LEU A 216 42.36 -18.17 3.83
CA LEU A 216 41.31 -17.39 4.50
C LEU A 216 39.91 -17.94 4.24
N ALA A 217 39.76 -18.90 3.32
CA ALA A 217 38.47 -19.44 2.91
C ALA A 217 37.68 -20.00 4.10
N PHE A 218 38.33 -20.75 4.99
CA PHE A 218 37.68 -21.32 6.17
C PHE A 218 37.06 -20.24 7.08
N TYR A 219 37.81 -19.18 7.37
CA TYR A 219 37.34 -18.08 8.24
C TYR A 219 36.23 -17.27 7.58
N LEU A 220 36.39 -16.90 6.30
CA LEU A 220 35.39 -16.15 5.55
C LEU A 220 34.07 -16.93 5.44
N MET A 221 34.12 -18.20 5.05
CA MET A 221 32.90 -19.02 4.89
C MET A 221 32.23 -19.32 6.24
N SER A 222 33.00 -19.57 7.29
CA SER A 222 32.45 -19.81 8.62
C SER A 222 31.73 -18.58 9.17
N SER A 223 32.26 -17.38 8.93
CA SER A 223 31.57 -16.13 9.31
C SER A 223 30.23 -15.96 8.60
N LEU A 224 30.15 -16.24 7.29
CA LEU A 224 28.90 -16.13 6.53
C LEU A 224 27.85 -17.15 6.97
N LYS A 225 28.25 -18.38 7.30
CA LYS A 225 27.32 -19.42 7.80
C LYS A 225 26.52 -18.97 9.03
N LEU A 226 27.13 -18.10 9.85
CA LEU A 226 26.51 -17.51 11.02
C LEU A 226 25.77 -16.20 10.69
N LEU A 227 26.38 -15.30 9.91
CA LEU A 227 25.82 -13.99 9.58
C LEU A 227 24.54 -14.07 8.72
N ILE A 228 24.43 -15.01 7.79
CA ILE A 228 23.24 -15.11 6.92
C ILE A 228 21.97 -15.38 7.75
N PRO A 229 21.87 -16.45 8.56
CA PRO A 229 20.68 -16.68 9.39
C PRO A 229 20.35 -15.49 10.31
N LEU A 230 21.37 -14.88 10.93
CA LEU A 230 21.21 -13.69 11.77
C LEU A 230 20.62 -12.50 11.01
N SER A 231 21.06 -12.27 9.77
CA SER A 231 20.54 -11.19 8.94
C SER A 231 19.05 -11.34 8.64
N PHE A 232 18.56 -12.56 8.42
CA PHE A 232 17.13 -12.83 8.20
C PHE A 232 16.29 -12.66 9.47
N ILE A 233 16.82 -13.04 10.63
CA ILE A 233 16.17 -12.79 11.92
C ILE A 233 16.04 -11.27 12.14
N PHE A 234 17.12 -10.51 11.89
CA PHE A 234 17.11 -9.06 12.01
C PHE A 234 16.11 -8.41 11.04
N LEU A 235 16.09 -8.86 9.79
CA LEU A 235 15.11 -8.41 8.79
C LEU A 235 13.67 -8.68 9.26
N GLY A 236 13.39 -9.88 9.78
CA GLY A 236 12.06 -10.22 10.30
C GLY A 236 11.62 -9.28 11.43
N ILE A 237 12.50 -9.02 12.39
CA ILE A 237 12.22 -8.08 13.51
C ILE A 237 11.98 -6.67 12.97
N TYR A 238 12.81 -6.20 12.04
CA TYR A 238 12.67 -4.88 11.41
C TYR A 238 11.33 -4.74 10.68
N LEU A 239 10.93 -5.73 9.88
CA LEU A 239 9.68 -5.72 9.14
C LEU A 239 8.47 -5.70 10.08
N ILE A 240 8.46 -6.51 11.13
CA ILE A 240 7.39 -6.52 12.14
C ILE A 240 7.24 -5.14 12.80
N LYS A 241 8.37 -4.51 13.17
CA LYS A 241 8.37 -3.18 13.77
C LYS A 241 7.86 -2.12 12.80
N ARG A 242 8.21 -2.23 11.52
CA ARG A 242 7.76 -1.30 10.47
C ARG A 242 6.25 -1.42 10.21
N ILE A 243 5.73 -2.63 10.08
CA ILE A 243 4.29 -2.89 9.87
C ILE A 243 3.46 -2.27 11.01
N LYS A 244 3.92 -2.38 12.26
CA LYS A 244 3.23 -1.84 13.45
C LYS A 244 3.40 -0.32 13.63
N SER A 245 4.23 0.34 12.83
CA SER A 245 4.51 1.77 13.01
C SER A 245 3.35 2.65 12.53
N LYS A 246 2.89 3.56 13.41
CA LYS A 246 1.85 4.55 13.10
C LYS A 246 2.24 5.55 12.00
N GLN A 247 3.52 5.63 11.65
CA GLN A 247 4.00 6.50 10.57
C GLN A 247 3.46 6.09 9.20
N TYR A 248 3.23 4.79 9.00
CA TYR A 248 2.84 4.20 7.71
C TYR A 248 1.36 3.79 7.66
N GLN A 249 0.58 4.20 8.67
CA GLN A 249 -0.87 3.97 8.70
C GLN A 249 -1.61 5.12 8.02
N SER A 250 -2.69 4.79 7.31
CA SER A 250 -3.58 5.79 6.73
C SER A 250 -4.24 6.61 7.84
N LYS A 251 -3.93 7.90 7.89
CA LYS A 251 -4.56 8.84 8.82
C LYS A 251 -5.82 9.41 8.17
N LEU A 252 -6.92 9.41 8.92
CA LEU A 252 -8.04 10.29 8.62
C LEU A 252 -7.51 11.72 8.67
N SER A 253 -7.47 12.41 7.53
CA SER A 253 -7.27 13.86 7.54
C SER A 253 -8.53 14.49 8.16
N GLY A 254 -8.37 14.92 9.42
CA GLY A 254 -9.35 15.76 10.12
C GLY A 254 -9.48 17.12 9.45
#